data_AF-A0A957J7B7-F1
#
_entry.id   AF-A0A957J7B7-F1
#
_cell.length_a   1.000
_cell.length_b   1.000
_cell.length_c   1.000
_cell.angle_alpha   90.00
_cell.angle_beta   90.00
_cell.angle_gamma   90.00
#
_symmetry.space_group_name_H-M   'P 1'
#
loop_
_entity.id
_entity.type
_entity.pdbx_description
1 polymer ?
#
loop_
_entity_poly.entity_id
_entity_poly.type
_entity_poly.pdbx_seq_one_letter_code
_entity_poly.pdbx_strand_id
1 'polypeptide(L)'
;LPATLSRRVMHTLLRETLGFEGVVISDAMDMKAISQGDGQVIDAIAAVRAGVDLLLMTANPDVNERVFAGLHQAARRFVIDTAVVENSVERILALKKWLAQQEQPDLDVVNCTAHRELAAQISAQAVTLVRDDANLLPLRPAAGDKIVVLLPQPQDLTPADTSSYVKHTLADAVRAHHPAANVCELIFAHEPTTAEIQAITAKLADADLVILGTISASLYPAQAELARAVLAQGKPTVTVALRTPTTSAFTPRPRPTSAPMAFTNRA
;
A
#
# COMPACT_ATOMS: atom_id res chain seq x y z
N LEU A 1 -10.29 -13.86 18.77
CA LEU A 1 -11.22 -12.71 18.68
C LEU A 1 -10.42 -11.51 18.17
N PRO A 2 -10.83 -10.87 17.05
CA PRO A 2 -10.20 -9.63 16.57
C PRO A 2 -10.27 -8.50 17.61
N ALA A 3 -9.36 -7.53 17.51
CA ALA A 3 -9.33 -6.38 18.43
C ALA A 3 -10.67 -5.62 18.45
N THR A 4 -11.26 -5.37 17.26
CA THR A 4 -12.55 -4.69 17.06
C THR A 4 -13.70 -5.30 17.87
N LEU A 5 -13.67 -6.62 18.11
CA LEU A 5 -14.73 -7.34 18.83
C LEU A 5 -14.38 -7.53 20.32
N SER A 6 -13.19 -7.13 20.76
CA SER A 6 -12.66 -7.43 22.09
C SER A 6 -12.88 -6.28 23.06
N ARG A 7 -13.78 -6.44 24.02
CA ARG A 7 -13.99 -5.47 25.11
C ARG A 7 -12.72 -5.22 25.94
N ARG A 8 -11.84 -6.22 26.10
CA ARG A 8 -10.54 -6.03 26.79
C ARG A 8 -9.64 -5.02 26.05
N VAL A 9 -9.71 -4.98 24.72
CA VAL A 9 -8.91 -4.04 23.92
C VAL A 9 -9.66 -2.71 23.78
N MET A 10 -10.90 -2.75 23.29
CA MET A 10 -11.66 -1.54 22.96
C MET A 10 -12.10 -0.75 24.20
N HIS A 11 -12.37 -1.41 25.33
CA HIS A 11 -12.79 -0.72 26.55
C HIS A 11 -11.66 -0.66 27.57
N THR A 12 -11.18 -1.80 28.06
CA THR A 12 -10.22 -1.81 29.19
C THR A 12 -8.89 -1.18 28.81
N LEU A 13 -8.31 -1.50 27.65
CA LEU A 13 -7.09 -0.85 27.22
C LEU A 13 -7.36 0.56 26.70
N LEU A 14 -8.17 0.72 25.65
CA LEU A 14 -8.29 2.00 24.94
C LEU A 14 -9.03 3.07 25.75
N ARG A 15 -10.19 2.75 26.35
CA ARG A 15 -10.99 3.72 27.12
C ARG A 15 -10.46 3.90 28.53
N GLU A 16 -10.28 2.81 29.29
CA GLU A 16 -9.93 2.91 30.72
C GLU A 16 -8.43 3.17 30.93
N THR A 17 -7.55 2.41 30.27
CA THR A 17 -6.10 2.47 30.55
C THR A 17 -5.42 3.63 29.81
N LEU A 18 -5.74 3.83 28.54
CA LEU A 18 -5.18 4.90 27.70
C LEU A 18 -5.97 6.22 27.80
N GLY A 19 -7.18 6.20 28.37
CA GLY A 19 -8.00 7.40 28.56
C GLY A 19 -8.51 8.01 27.25
N PHE A 20 -8.68 7.23 26.18
CA PHE A 20 -9.17 7.78 24.92
C PHE A 20 -10.66 8.13 25.03
N GLU A 21 -11.02 9.41 24.83
CA GLU A 21 -12.40 9.92 24.95
C GLU A 21 -13.07 10.20 23.59
N GLY A 22 -12.31 10.15 22.49
CA GLY A 22 -12.81 10.44 21.14
C GLY A 22 -13.64 9.30 20.52
N VAL A 23 -13.97 9.44 19.23
CA VAL A 23 -14.76 8.44 18.50
C VAL A 23 -13.87 7.24 18.10
N VAL A 24 -14.35 6.03 18.36
CA VAL A 24 -13.76 4.77 17.87
C VAL A 24 -14.54 4.30 16.65
N ILE A 25 -13.83 4.13 15.54
CA ILE A 25 -14.36 3.56 14.31
C ILE A 25 -13.75 2.18 14.06
N SER A 26 -14.55 1.22 13.59
CA SER A 26 -14.02 -0.07 13.15
C SER A 26 -13.25 0.06 11.84
N ASP A 27 -12.40 -0.93 11.53
CA ASP A 27 -12.03 -1.19 10.14
C ASP A 27 -13.23 -1.74 9.35
N ALA A 28 -13.08 -1.92 8.04
CA ALA A 28 -14.15 -2.35 7.15
C ALA A 28 -14.76 -3.69 7.60
N MET A 29 -16.08 -3.70 7.83
CA MET A 29 -16.78 -4.85 8.40
C MET A 29 -16.96 -6.03 7.42
N ASP A 30 -16.59 -5.86 6.15
CA ASP A 30 -16.59 -6.93 5.13
C ASP A 30 -15.20 -7.58 4.95
N MET A 31 -14.22 -7.20 5.77
CA MET A 31 -12.92 -7.87 5.79
C MET A 31 -13.06 -9.33 6.21
N LYS A 32 -12.19 -10.20 5.65
CA LYS A 32 -12.19 -11.66 5.89
C LYS A 32 -11.99 -12.07 7.35
N ALA A 33 -11.53 -11.15 8.21
CA ALA A 33 -11.37 -11.39 9.65
C ALA A 33 -12.68 -11.26 10.45
N ILE A 34 -13.74 -10.76 9.81
CA ILE A 34 -15.10 -10.63 10.34
C ILE A 34 -16.01 -11.62 9.61
N SER A 35 -16.97 -12.21 10.34
CA SER A 35 -17.93 -13.16 9.77
C SER A 35 -18.80 -12.47 8.71
N GLN A 36 -19.19 -13.20 7.66
CA GLN A 36 -20.05 -12.69 6.59
C GLN A 36 -21.48 -13.23 6.71
N GLY A 37 -22.44 -12.62 6.01
CA GLY A 37 -23.85 -13.01 6.07
C GLY A 37 -24.45 -12.73 7.46
N ASP A 38 -25.15 -13.71 8.04
CA ASP A 38 -25.79 -13.55 9.36
C ASP A 38 -24.76 -13.39 10.50
N GLY A 39 -23.57 -13.97 10.34
CA GLY A 39 -22.48 -13.80 11.32
C GLY A 39 -22.01 -12.35 11.43
N GLN A 40 -22.12 -11.57 10.36
CA GLN A 40 -21.72 -10.17 10.35
C GLN A 40 -22.59 -9.31 11.29
N VAL A 41 -23.87 -9.66 11.43
CA VAL A 41 -24.78 -8.99 12.37
C VAL A 41 -24.34 -9.23 13.81
N ILE A 42 -23.94 -10.47 14.11
CA ILE A 42 -23.45 -10.85 15.44
C ILE A 42 -22.15 -10.11 15.75
N ASP A 43 -21.23 -10.05 14.79
CA ASP A 43 -19.96 -9.35 14.96
C ASP A 43 -20.15 -7.83 15.07
N ALA A 44 -21.10 -7.23 14.33
CA ALA A 44 -21.46 -5.82 14.48
C ALA A 44 -22.02 -5.51 15.89
N ILE A 45 -22.91 -6.35 16.41
CA ILE A 45 -23.41 -6.23 17.79
C ILE A 45 -22.25 -6.36 18.80
N ALA A 46 -21.35 -7.32 18.58
CA ALA A 46 -20.19 -7.52 19.44
C ALA A 46 -19.23 -6.31 19.42
N ALA A 47 -18.99 -5.71 18.27
CA ALA A 47 -18.16 -4.51 18.12
C ALA A 47 -18.74 -3.32 18.90
N VAL A 48 -20.04 -3.06 18.76
CA VAL A 48 -20.72 -1.99 19.51
C VAL A 48 -20.62 -2.26 21.02
N ARG A 49 -20.89 -3.50 21.46
CA ARG A 49 -20.75 -3.88 22.87
C ARG A 49 -19.31 -3.82 23.38
N ALA A 50 -18.32 -3.95 22.52
CA ALA A 50 -16.91 -3.79 22.87
C ALA A 50 -16.51 -2.33 23.09
N GLY A 51 -17.28 -1.37 22.55
CA GLY A 51 -17.03 0.07 22.68
C GLY A 51 -16.69 0.79 21.38
N VAL A 52 -16.97 0.17 20.22
CA VAL A 52 -16.89 0.83 18.91
C VAL A 52 -18.10 1.76 18.73
N ASP A 53 -17.86 3.03 18.41
CA ASP A 53 -18.92 4.04 18.24
C ASP A 53 -19.46 4.06 16.80
N LEU A 54 -18.59 3.85 15.80
CA LEU A 54 -18.94 3.85 14.38
C LEU A 54 -18.48 2.56 13.71
N LEU A 55 -19.40 1.87 13.02
CA LEU A 55 -19.06 0.72 12.20
C LEU A 55 -18.78 1.18 10.77
N LEU A 56 -17.58 0.88 10.26
CA LEU A 56 -17.22 1.13 8.87
C LEU A 56 -17.82 0.01 7.99
N MET A 57 -18.97 0.32 7.41
CA MET A 57 -19.70 -0.57 6.51
C MET A 57 -19.33 -0.31 5.05
N THR A 58 -19.37 -1.34 4.22
CA THR A 58 -19.08 -1.20 2.78
C THR A 58 -20.32 -0.94 1.95
N ALA A 59 -20.14 -0.64 0.66
CA ALA A 59 -21.15 -0.06 -0.20
C ALA A 59 -22.25 -1.05 -0.66
N ASN A 60 -22.50 -2.14 0.06
CA ASN A 60 -23.60 -3.08 -0.22
C ASN A 60 -24.84 -2.70 0.60
N PRO A 61 -25.91 -2.14 -0.02
CA PRO A 61 -27.08 -1.66 0.71
C PRO A 61 -27.82 -2.77 1.46
N ASP A 62 -27.96 -3.96 0.87
CA ASP A 62 -28.69 -5.09 1.47
C ASP A 62 -27.98 -5.61 2.73
N VAL A 63 -26.64 -5.58 2.72
CA VAL A 63 -25.82 -5.90 3.90
C VAL A 63 -26.04 -4.86 4.98
N ASN A 64 -26.00 -3.58 4.62
CA ASN A 64 -26.13 -2.48 5.58
C ASN A 64 -27.52 -2.47 6.23
N GLU A 65 -28.58 -2.72 5.47
CA GLU A 65 -29.94 -2.82 5.99
C GLU A 65 -30.09 -3.98 6.97
N ARG A 66 -29.55 -5.17 6.64
CA ARG A 66 -29.58 -6.33 7.53
C ARG A 66 -28.83 -6.08 8.83
N VAL A 67 -27.63 -5.50 8.77
CA VAL A 67 -26.83 -5.17 9.97
C VAL A 67 -27.54 -4.12 10.81
N PHE A 68 -28.10 -3.09 10.20
CA PHE A 68 -28.90 -2.08 10.89
C PHE A 68 -30.11 -2.69 11.60
N ALA A 69 -30.89 -3.54 10.91
CA ALA A 69 -32.05 -4.20 11.49
C ALA A 69 -31.67 -5.06 12.71
N GLY A 70 -30.55 -5.79 12.62
CA GLY A 70 -30.03 -6.58 13.73
C GLY A 70 -29.57 -5.75 14.93
N LEU A 71 -28.83 -4.67 14.70
CA LEU A 71 -28.43 -3.72 15.75
C LEU A 71 -29.64 -3.07 16.42
N HIS A 72 -30.61 -2.63 15.63
CA HIS A 72 -31.85 -2.04 16.13
C HIS A 72 -32.65 -3.03 16.99
N GLN A 73 -32.77 -4.29 16.55
CA GLN A 73 -33.42 -5.33 17.35
C GLN A 73 -32.64 -5.64 18.64
N ALA A 74 -31.31 -5.68 18.58
CA ALA A 74 -30.45 -5.91 19.73
C ALA A 74 -30.59 -4.80 20.78
N ALA A 75 -30.64 -3.53 20.34
CA ALA A 75 -30.90 -2.38 21.20
C ALA A 75 -32.30 -2.46 21.83
N ARG A 76 -33.35 -2.72 21.04
CA ARG A 76 -34.73 -2.85 21.55
C ARG A 76 -34.92 -3.99 22.56
N ARG A 77 -34.08 -5.02 22.49
CA ARG A 77 -34.08 -6.17 23.40
C ARG A 77 -33.08 -6.03 24.55
N PHE A 78 -32.44 -4.87 24.72
CA PHE A 78 -31.42 -4.62 25.74
C PHE A 78 -30.22 -5.59 25.67
N VAL A 79 -29.95 -6.17 24.50
CA VAL A 79 -28.72 -6.95 24.24
C VAL A 79 -27.53 -6.00 24.16
N ILE A 80 -27.76 -4.79 23.66
CA ILE A 80 -26.85 -3.65 23.75
C ILE A 80 -27.41 -2.74 24.84
N ASP A 81 -26.58 -2.40 25.83
CA ASP A 81 -26.96 -1.46 26.88
C ASP A 81 -27.20 -0.06 26.27
N THR A 82 -28.32 0.57 26.63
CA THR A 82 -28.68 1.92 26.17
C THR A 82 -27.57 2.92 26.48
N ALA A 83 -26.91 2.80 27.64
CA ALA A 83 -25.82 3.70 28.02
C ALA A 83 -24.62 3.58 27.06
N VAL A 84 -24.38 2.40 26.47
CA VAL A 84 -23.32 2.25 25.45
C VAL A 84 -23.65 3.09 24.22
N VAL A 85 -24.90 3.01 23.74
CA VAL A 85 -25.35 3.77 22.57
C VAL A 85 -25.34 5.27 22.84
N GLU A 86 -25.84 5.71 23.99
CA GLU A 86 -25.89 7.14 24.37
C GLU A 86 -24.50 7.75 24.44
N ASN A 87 -23.55 7.06 25.11
CA ASN A 87 -22.16 7.49 25.18
C ASN A 87 -21.51 7.58 23.79
N SER A 88 -21.78 6.63 22.90
CA SER A 88 -21.28 6.68 21.52
C SER A 88 -21.87 7.86 20.74
N VAL A 89 -23.18 8.10 20.86
CA VAL A 89 -23.86 9.23 20.22
C VAL A 89 -23.30 10.56 20.72
N GLU A 90 -23.06 10.72 22.02
CA GLU A 90 -22.46 11.93 22.58
C GLU A 90 -21.10 12.24 21.93
N ARG A 91 -20.21 11.25 21.84
CA ARG A 91 -18.91 11.41 21.18
C ARG A 91 -19.03 11.75 19.70
N ILE A 92 -19.95 11.10 18.99
CA ILE A 92 -20.19 11.36 17.57
C ILE A 92 -20.72 12.79 17.36
N LEU A 93 -21.63 13.25 18.22
CA LEU A 93 -22.16 14.61 18.16
C LEU A 93 -21.10 15.65 18.51
N ALA A 94 -20.24 15.38 19.49
CA ALA A 94 -19.09 16.21 19.81
C ALA A 94 -18.14 16.33 18.61
N LEU A 95 -17.81 15.21 17.95
CA LEU A 95 -16.99 15.21 16.74
C LEU A 95 -17.65 16.00 15.59
N LYS A 96 -18.95 15.80 15.34
CA LYS A 96 -19.70 16.55 14.33
C LYS A 96 -19.71 18.05 14.60
N LYS A 97 -19.90 18.45 15.86
CA LYS A 97 -19.85 19.86 16.28
C LYS A 97 -18.48 20.47 16.04
N TRP A 98 -17.41 19.74 16.37
CA TRP A 98 -16.04 20.19 16.10
C TRP A 98 -15.75 20.32 14.61
N LEU A 99 -16.18 19.36 13.78
CA LEU A 99 -16.05 19.41 12.32
C LEU A 99 -16.79 20.60 11.70
N ALA A 100 -18.00 20.91 12.18
CA ALA A 100 -18.80 22.03 11.68
C ALA A 100 -18.19 23.41 11.97
N GLN A 101 -17.20 23.49 12.87
CA GLN A 101 -16.47 24.72 13.19
C GLN A 101 -15.24 24.93 12.30
N GLN A 102 -14.84 23.92 11.52
CA GLN A 102 -13.69 24.02 10.63
C GLN A 102 -14.06 24.78 9.35
N GLU A 103 -13.15 25.63 8.88
CA GLU A 103 -13.31 26.26 7.57
C GLU A 103 -13.23 25.21 6.46
N GLN A 104 -14.18 25.24 5.54
CA GLN A 104 -14.15 24.39 4.35
C GLN A 104 -13.60 25.21 3.18
N PRO A 105 -12.44 24.82 2.61
CA PRO A 105 -11.91 25.51 1.44
C PRO A 105 -12.79 25.22 0.21
N ASP A 106 -12.70 26.10 -0.79
CA ASP A 106 -13.29 25.85 -2.10
C ASP A 106 -12.66 24.61 -2.77
N LEU A 107 -13.41 23.96 -3.67
CA LEU A 107 -12.96 22.73 -4.32
C LEU A 107 -11.78 22.93 -5.29
N ASP A 108 -11.44 24.17 -5.63
CA ASP A 108 -10.30 24.51 -6.48
C ASP A 108 -8.94 24.19 -5.82
N VAL A 109 -8.90 24.01 -4.49
CA VAL A 109 -7.71 23.54 -3.77
C VAL A 109 -7.40 22.07 -4.07
N VAL A 110 -8.38 21.28 -4.54
CA VAL A 110 -8.19 19.86 -4.85
C VAL A 110 -7.26 19.72 -6.04
N ASN A 111 -6.14 19.02 -5.84
CA ASN A 111 -5.11 18.82 -6.86
C ASN A 111 -4.57 20.15 -7.44
N CYS A 112 -4.56 21.25 -6.69
CA CYS A 112 -4.01 22.54 -7.13
C CYS A 112 -2.48 22.45 -7.33
N THR A 113 -1.89 23.46 -8.00
CA THR A 113 -0.45 23.48 -8.31
C THR A 113 0.42 23.37 -7.07
N ALA A 114 0.12 24.12 -6.01
CA ALA A 114 0.89 24.09 -4.76
C ALA A 114 0.90 22.69 -4.12
N HIS A 115 -0.23 21.98 -4.11
CA HIS A 115 -0.30 20.61 -3.61
C HIS A 115 0.51 19.62 -4.46
N ARG A 116 0.47 19.76 -5.80
CA ARG A 116 1.26 18.90 -6.70
C ARG A 116 2.76 19.14 -6.55
N GLU A 117 3.17 20.39 -6.38
CA GLU A 117 4.58 20.76 -6.13
C GLU A 117 5.06 20.21 -4.79
N LEU A 118 4.26 20.36 -3.73
CA LEU A 118 4.57 19.79 -2.42
C LEU A 118 4.65 18.25 -2.48
N ALA A 119 3.71 17.60 -3.16
CA ALA A 119 3.73 16.15 -3.36
C ALA A 119 5.01 15.70 -4.08
N ALA A 120 5.42 16.41 -5.15
CA ALA A 120 6.65 16.12 -5.87
C ALA A 120 7.90 16.29 -4.98
N GLN A 121 7.94 17.34 -4.15
CA GLN A 121 9.03 17.56 -3.19
C GLN A 121 9.11 16.44 -2.15
N ILE A 122 7.97 16.05 -1.55
CA ILE A 122 7.90 14.95 -0.58
C ILE A 122 8.34 13.64 -1.25
N SER A 123 7.84 13.33 -2.44
CA SER A 123 8.23 12.12 -3.19
C SER A 123 9.74 12.10 -3.48
N ALA A 124 10.33 13.23 -3.88
CA ALA A 124 11.77 13.31 -4.13
C ALA A 124 12.61 13.07 -2.86
N GLN A 125 12.16 13.58 -1.71
CA GLN A 125 12.83 13.39 -0.42
C GLN A 125 12.61 12.00 0.19
N ALA A 126 11.53 11.31 -0.19
CA ALA A 126 11.20 9.97 0.29
C ALA A 126 12.05 8.86 -0.34
N VAL A 127 12.70 9.13 -1.48
CA VAL A 127 13.59 8.17 -2.14
C VAL A 127 14.83 7.95 -1.26
N THR A 128 15.04 6.70 -0.87
CA THR A 128 16.20 6.30 -0.08
C THR A 128 17.13 5.42 -0.91
N LEU A 129 18.36 5.88 -1.12
CA LEU A 129 19.45 5.06 -1.64
C LEU A 129 19.96 4.14 -0.53
N VAL A 130 19.75 2.84 -0.68
CA VAL A 130 20.19 1.85 0.34
C VAL A 130 21.63 1.44 0.13
N ARG A 131 22.09 1.37 -1.12
CA ARG A 131 23.42 0.88 -1.50
C ARG A 131 23.77 1.35 -2.90
N ASP A 132 25.03 1.74 -3.13
CA ASP A 132 25.62 2.01 -4.45
C ASP A 132 27.12 1.68 -4.44
N ASP A 133 27.45 0.39 -4.34
CA ASP A 133 28.87 -0.03 -4.28
C ASP A 133 29.59 0.16 -5.63
N ALA A 134 28.84 0.24 -6.72
CA ALA A 134 29.37 0.38 -8.09
C ALA A 134 29.50 1.84 -8.55
N ASN A 135 29.07 2.81 -7.73
CA ASN A 135 28.97 4.23 -8.08
C ASN A 135 28.24 4.46 -9.41
N LEU A 136 27.14 3.73 -9.65
CA LEU A 136 26.37 3.85 -10.89
C LEU A 136 25.51 5.12 -10.90
N LEU A 137 25.28 5.72 -9.72
CA LEU A 137 24.45 6.90 -9.58
C LEU A 137 25.29 8.17 -9.36
N PRO A 138 24.84 9.34 -9.89
CA PRO A 138 23.70 9.50 -10.80
C PRO A 138 23.97 8.82 -12.16
N LEU A 139 22.91 8.32 -12.80
CA LEU A 139 23.02 7.63 -14.10
C LEU A 139 23.61 8.60 -15.15
N ARG A 140 24.60 8.11 -15.90
CA ARG A 140 25.25 8.85 -17.00
C ARG A 140 25.38 7.98 -18.25
N PRO A 141 24.25 7.54 -18.84
CA PRO A 141 24.27 6.78 -20.10
C PRO A 141 24.84 7.65 -21.23
N ALA A 142 25.60 7.03 -22.13
CA ALA A 142 26.00 7.65 -23.39
C ALA A 142 24.82 7.71 -24.37
N ALA A 143 24.96 8.55 -25.39
CA ALA A 143 23.96 8.62 -26.45
C ALA A 143 23.88 7.28 -27.20
N GLY A 144 22.68 6.73 -27.31
CA GLY A 144 22.43 5.42 -27.93
C GLY A 144 22.48 4.22 -26.98
N ASP A 145 22.95 4.39 -25.73
CA ASP A 145 22.96 3.29 -24.74
C ASP A 145 21.56 2.72 -24.55
N LYS A 146 21.47 1.39 -24.52
CA LYS A 146 20.21 0.67 -24.30
C LYS A 146 19.96 0.52 -22.80
N ILE A 147 18.98 1.27 -22.30
CA ILE A 147 18.48 1.15 -20.93
C ILE A 147 17.24 0.27 -20.95
N VAL A 148 17.26 -0.87 -20.26
CA VAL A 148 16.09 -1.73 -20.11
C VAL A 148 15.46 -1.51 -18.74
N VAL A 149 14.23 -1.00 -18.72
CA VAL A 149 13.43 -0.80 -17.51
C VAL A 149 12.46 -1.98 -17.37
N LEU A 150 12.74 -2.87 -16.42
CA LEU A 150 11.91 -4.02 -16.07
C LEU A 150 10.93 -3.63 -14.97
N LEU A 151 9.63 -3.74 -15.22
CA LEU A 151 8.59 -3.45 -14.22
C LEU A 151 7.58 -4.58 -14.12
N PRO A 152 7.09 -4.92 -12.91
CA PRO A 152 5.96 -5.83 -12.77
C PRO A 152 4.71 -5.16 -13.36
N GLN A 153 3.81 -5.97 -13.91
CA GLN A 153 2.51 -5.51 -14.37
C GLN A 153 1.75 -4.86 -13.20
N PRO A 154 1.32 -3.59 -13.33
CA PRO A 154 0.47 -2.96 -12.33
C PRO A 154 -0.84 -3.74 -12.20
N GLN A 155 -1.18 -4.14 -10.98
CA GLN A 155 -2.43 -4.83 -10.66
C GLN A 155 -2.79 -4.57 -9.20
N ASP A 156 -4.09 -4.59 -8.92
CA ASP A 156 -4.60 -4.42 -7.56
C ASP A 156 -4.52 -5.77 -6.83
N LEU A 157 -3.68 -5.84 -5.79
CA LEU A 157 -3.46 -7.08 -5.03
C LEU A 157 -4.52 -7.29 -3.93
N THR A 158 -5.22 -6.22 -3.56
CA THR A 158 -6.32 -6.22 -2.60
C THR A 158 -7.44 -5.30 -3.11
N PRO A 159 -8.67 -5.43 -2.59
CA PRO A 159 -9.77 -4.52 -2.99
C PRO A 159 -9.52 -3.04 -2.69
N ALA A 160 -8.61 -2.72 -1.77
CA ALA A 160 -8.22 -1.35 -1.42
C ALA A 160 -6.93 -0.90 -2.14
N ASP A 161 -6.31 -1.78 -2.92
CA ASP A 161 -5.14 -1.46 -3.72
C ASP A 161 -5.57 -0.66 -4.96
N THR A 162 -4.83 0.39 -5.29
CA THR A 162 -5.09 1.26 -6.44
C THR A 162 -3.89 1.32 -7.38
N SER A 163 -2.97 0.36 -7.27
CA SER A 163 -1.75 0.28 -8.08
C SER A 163 -2.06 0.18 -9.57
N SER A 164 -3.20 -0.39 -9.96
CA SER A 164 -3.65 -0.46 -11.36
C SER A 164 -3.94 0.92 -11.98
N TYR A 165 -4.17 1.95 -11.16
CA TYR A 165 -4.48 3.30 -11.63
C TYR A 165 -3.23 4.14 -11.94
N VAL A 166 -2.03 3.61 -11.69
CA VAL A 166 -0.76 4.30 -11.98
C VAL A 166 -0.60 4.45 -13.50
N LYS A 167 -0.58 5.71 -13.97
CA LYS A 167 -0.51 6.04 -15.41
C LYS A 167 0.89 6.33 -15.93
N HIS A 168 1.77 6.85 -15.09
CA HIS A 168 3.15 7.18 -15.46
C HIS A 168 4.08 6.12 -14.90
N THR A 169 4.89 5.51 -15.76
CA THR A 169 5.80 4.45 -15.34
C THR A 169 7.18 5.01 -15.00
N LEU A 170 7.99 4.21 -14.30
CA LEU A 170 9.40 4.54 -14.09
C LEU A 170 10.15 4.69 -15.43
N ALA A 171 9.73 3.97 -16.48
CA ALA A 171 10.35 4.08 -17.80
C ALA A 171 10.10 5.46 -18.42
N ASP A 172 8.91 6.05 -18.23
CA ASP A 172 8.61 7.42 -18.70
C ASP A 172 9.50 8.46 -18.02
N ALA A 173 9.72 8.33 -16.71
CA ALA A 173 10.64 9.20 -15.98
C ALA A 173 12.09 9.06 -16.50
N VAL A 174 12.55 7.83 -16.75
CA VAL A 174 13.89 7.58 -17.30
C VAL A 174 14.04 8.18 -18.70
N ARG A 175 13.02 8.06 -19.57
CA ARG A 175 12.99 8.69 -20.91
C ARG A 175 13.09 10.21 -20.82
N ALA A 176 12.36 10.83 -19.90
CA ALA A 176 12.36 12.27 -19.73
C ALA A 176 13.73 12.82 -19.27
N HIS A 177 14.43 12.07 -18.40
CA HIS A 177 15.75 12.47 -17.90
C HIS A 177 16.92 12.08 -18.81
N HIS A 178 16.75 11.04 -19.64
CA HIS A 178 17.80 10.54 -20.55
C HIS A 178 17.30 10.42 -22.00
N PRO A 179 16.92 11.53 -22.66
CA PRO A 179 16.31 11.51 -24.00
C PRO A 179 17.25 11.02 -25.12
N ALA A 180 18.57 11.01 -24.87
CA ALA A 180 19.56 10.51 -25.82
C ALA A 180 19.82 8.99 -25.69
N ALA A 181 19.29 8.34 -24.65
CA ALA A 181 19.40 6.88 -24.46
C ALA A 181 18.22 6.15 -25.12
N ASN A 182 18.45 4.91 -25.51
CA ASN A 182 17.40 4.02 -26.02
C ASN A 182 16.72 3.29 -24.85
N VAL A 183 15.65 3.88 -24.32
CA VAL A 183 14.92 3.33 -23.17
C VAL A 183 13.83 2.34 -23.60
N CYS A 184 14.08 1.06 -23.35
CA CYS A 184 13.14 -0.04 -23.58
C CYS A 184 12.42 -0.42 -22.27
N GLU A 185 11.09 -0.46 -22.30
CA GLU A 185 10.30 -0.93 -21.17
C GLU A 185 9.87 -2.39 -21.39
N LEU A 186 10.07 -3.23 -20.39
CA LEU A 186 9.60 -4.61 -20.39
C LEU A 186 8.76 -4.83 -19.14
N ILE A 187 7.48 -5.16 -19.36
CA ILE A 187 6.55 -5.51 -18.29
C ILE A 187 6.56 -7.04 -18.11
N PHE A 188 6.61 -7.50 -16.87
CA PHE A 188 6.53 -8.92 -16.52
C PHE A 188 5.36 -9.22 -15.57
N ALA A 189 4.86 -10.46 -15.59
CA ALA A 189 3.77 -10.89 -14.72
C ALA A 189 4.13 -10.70 -13.23
N HIS A 190 3.14 -10.49 -12.36
CA HIS A 190 3.42 -10.28 -10.93
C HIS A 190 4.19 -11.46 -10.29
N GLU A 191 3.91 -12.69 -10.73
CA GLU A 191 4.62 -13.91 -10.37
C GLU A 191 5.12 -14.62 -11.64
N PRO A 192 6.29 -14.23 -12.18
CA PRO A 192 6.77 -14.80 -13.43
C PRO A 192 7.22 -16.26 -13.22
N THR A 193 6.85 -17.13 -14.15
CA THR A 193 7.32 -18.52 -14.21
C THR A 193 8.80 -18.61 -14.57
N THR A 194 9.43 -19.76 -14.33
CA THR A 194 10.83 -19.99 -14.70
C THR A 194 11.10 -19.77 -16.19
N ALA A 195 10.16 -20.18 -17.07
CA ALA A 195 10.27 -19.98 -18.51
C ALA A 195 10.20 -18.48 -18.88
N GLU A 196 9.32 -17.71 -18.24
CA GLU A 196 9.23 -16.27 -18.41
C GLU A 196 10.50 -15.56 -17.92
N ILE A 197 11.05 -15.96 -16.77
CA ILE A 197 12.33 -15.43 -16.24
C ILE A 197 13.47 -15.66 -17.25
N GLN A 198 13.56 -16.86 -17.83
CA GLN A 198 14.54 -17.16 -18.88
C GLN A 198 14.33 -16.30 -20.13
N ALA A 199 13.09 -16.14 -20.58
CA ALA A 199 12.76 -15.30 -21.72
C ALA A 199 13.06 -13.80 -21.47
N ILE A 200 12.82 -13.31 -20.25
CA ILE A 200 13.14 -11.93 -19.85
C ILE A 200 14.65 -11.74 -19.85
N THR A 201 15.40 -12.63 -19.19
CA THR A 201 16.86 -12.49 -19.08
C THR A 201 17.57 -12.58 -20.43
N ALA A 202 17.07 -13.40 -21.36
CA ALA A 202 17.57 -13.45 -22.74
C ALA A 202 17.45 -12.11 -23.48
N LYS A 203 16.42 -11.31 -23.19
CA LYS A 203 16.22 -9.96 -23.78
C LYS A 203 17.15 -8.89 -23.20
N LEU A 204 17.92 -9.20 -22.15
CA LEU A 204 18.86 -8.27 -21.51
C LEU A 204 20.28 -8.38 -22.06
N ALA A 205 20.54 -9.31 -22.98
CA ALA A 205 21.87 -9.60 -23.49
C ALA A 205 22.56 -8.36 -24.10
N ASP A 206 21.80 -7.50 -24.77
CA ASP A 206 22.25 -6.26 -25.41
C ASP A 206 21.94 -5.00 -24.59
N ALA A 207 21.51 -5.14 -23.34
CA ALA A 207 21.32 -3.98 -22.45
C ALA A 207 22.67 -3.46 -21.96
N ASP A 208 22.84 -2.14 -21.96
CA ASP A 208 23.99 -1.45 -21.35
C ASP A 208 23.71 -1.14 -19.87
N LEU A 209 22.44 -0.89 -19.53
CA LEU A 209 21.97 -0.64 -18.18
C LEU A 209 20.60 -1.32 -17.97
N VAL A 210 20.41 -1.94 -16.82
CA VAL A 210 19.11 -2.50 -16.40
C VAL A 210 18.59 -1.73 -15.19
N ILE A 211 17.32 -1.31 -15.23
CA ILE A 211 16.59 -0.77 -14.08
C ILE A 211 15.47 -1.75 -13.76
N LEU A 212 15.57 -2.45 -12.64
CA LEU A 212 14.61 -3.47 -12.22
C LEU A 212 13.73 -2.95 -11.08
N GLY A 213 12.46 -2.70 -11.37
CA GLY A 213 11.42 -2.49 -10.37
C GLY A 213 10.94 -3.82 -9.77
N THR A 214 10.69 -3.83 -8.46
CA THR A 214 10.08 -4.97 -7.75
C THR A 214 8.95 -4.48 -6.84
N ILE A 215 7.91 -5.29 -6.68
CA ILE A 215 6.81 -5.04 -5.74
C ILE A 215 6.92 -6.09 -4.63
N SER A 216 7.38 -5.68 -3.45
CA SER A 216 7.41 -6.50 -2.23
C SER A 216 8.05 -7.87 -2.42
N ALA A 217 9.19 -7.95 -3.09
CA ALA A 217 9.78 -9.23 -3.50
C ALA A 217 10.19 -10.15 -2.32
N SER A 218 10.24 -9.66 -1.08
CA SER A 218 10.33 -10.53 0.11
C SER A 218 9.07 -11.37 0.37
N LEU A 219 7.92 -10.98 -0.18
CA LEU A 219 6.64 -11.68 -0.09
C LEU A 219 6.34 -12.51 -1.34
N TYR A 220 7.01 -12.24 -2.47
CA TYR A 220 6.76 -12.86 -3.77
C TYR A 220 8.02 -13.57 -4.32
N PRO A 221 8.20 -14.88 -4.05
CA PRO A 221 9.39 -15.67 -4.43
C PRO A 221 9.68 -15.79 -5.93
N ALA A 222 8.74 -15.43 -6.81
CA ALA A 222 8.99 -15.38 -8.24
C ALA A 222 9.70 -14.08 -8.69
N GLN A 223 9.29 -12.89 -8.19
CA GLN A 223 9.97 -11.61 -8.49
C GLN A 223 11.42 -11.59 -7.98
N ALA A 224 11.55 -12.21 -6.84
CA ALA A 224 12.73 -12.66 -6.20
C ALA A 224 13.73 -13.43 -7.07
N GLU A 225 13.27 -14.54 -7.64
CA GLU A 225 14.06 -15.33 -8.57
C GLU A 225 14.42 -14.54 -9.82
N LEU A 226 13.49 -13.75 -10.37
CA LEU A 226 13.77 -12.84 -11.47
C LEU A 226 14.90 -11.87 -11.13
N ALA A 227 14.84 -11.21 -9.97
CA ALA A 227 15.88 -10.28 -9.55
C ALA A 227 17.26 -10.93 -9.47
N ARG A 228 17.36 -12.13 -8.88
CA ARG A 228 18.62 -12.90 -8.85
C ARG A 228 19.09 -13.26 -10.25
N ALA A 229 18.19 -13.67 -11.14
CA ALA A 229 18.53 -14.04 -12.50
C ALA A 229 19.02 -12.84 -13.34
N VAL A 230 18.42 -11.66 -13.16
CA VAL A 230 18.86 -10.40 -13.78
C VAL A 230 20.26 -10.03 -13.27
N LEU A 231 20.47 -10.05 -11.96
CA LEU A 231 21.76 -9.69 -11.35
C LEU A 231 22.88 -10.66 -11.74
N ALA A 232 22.56 -11.95 -11.92
CA ALA A 232 23.51 -12.96 -12.37
C ALA A 232 24.03 -12.71 -13.81
N GLN A 233 23.37 -11.87 -14.61
CA GLN A 233 23.86 -11.47 -15.94
C GLN A 233 25.11 -10.58 -15.86
N GLY A 234 25.42 -10.01 -14.68
CA GLY A 234 26.58 -9.13 -14.49
C GLY A 234 26.48 -7.76 -15.18
N LYS A 235 25.31 -7.42 -15.73
CA LYS A 235 25.03 -6.11 -16.32
C LYS A 235 24.95 -5.03 -15.23
N PRO A 236 25.36 -3.77 -15.51
CA PRO A 236 25.06 -2.65 -14.63
C PRO A 236 23.57 -2.62 -14.32
N THR A 237 23.20 -2.79 -13.05
CA THR A 237 21.81 -2.97 -12.64
C THR A 237 21.46 -2.10 -11.45
N VAL A 238 20.42 -1.29 -11.61
CA VAL A 238 19.74 -0.58 -10.54
C VAL A 238 18.48 -1.37 -10.14
N THR A 239 18.30 -1.74 -8.88
CA THR A 239 17.03 -2.29 -8.40
C THR A 239 16.24 -1.25 -7.63
N VAL A 240 14.93 -1.20 -7.85
CA VAL A 240 14.00 -0.24 -7.23
C VAL A 240 12.87 -1.02 -6.56
N ALA A 241 12.79 -0.93 -5.23
CA ALA A 241 11.64 -1.45 -4.48
C ALA A 241 10.50 -0.42 -4.54
N LEU A 242 9.43 -0.78 -5.23
CA LEU A 242 8.28 0.08 -5.54
C LEU A 242 7.16 0.01 -4.49
N ARG A 243 7.26 -0.90 -3.51
CA ARG A 243 6.27 -1.09 -2.45
C ARG A 243 6.93 -1.34 -1.09
N THR A 244 7.15 -2.60 -0.71
CA THR A 244 7.86 -2.88 0.55
C THR A 244 9.37 -2.72 0.34
N PRO A 245 10.07 -1.97 1.22
CA PRO A 245 11.49 -1.64 1.06
C PRO A 245 12.46 -2.82 1.31
N THR A 246 11.94 -4.01 1.61
CA THR A 246 12.73 -5.19 2.00
C THR A 246 13.40 -5.84 0.80
N THR A 247 14.71 -5.60 0.65
CA THR A 247 15.54 -6.15 -0.43
C THR A 247 16.39 -7.35 -0.01
N SER A 248 16.34 -7.75 1.26
CA SER A 248 17.11 -8.87 1.84
C SER A 248 16.95 -10.19 1.09
N ALA A 249 15.84 -10.36 0.38
CA ALA A 249 15.52 -11.60 -0.28
C ALA A 249 16.39 -11.85 -1.55
N PHE A 250 16.97 -10.82 -2.20
CA PHE A 250 17.84 -11.00 -3.41
C PHE A 250 19.24 -10.44 -3.30
N THR A 251 19.60 -9.81 -2.18
CA THR A 251 20.99 -9.44 -1.91
C THR A 251 21.61 -10.46 -0.95
N PRO A 252 22.27 -11.53 -1.43
CA PRO A 252 23.12 -12.33 -0.54
C PRO A 252 24.31 -11.47 -0.05
N ARG A 253 24.94 -11.89 1.05
CA ARG A 253 26.21 -11.31 1.56
C ARG A 253 27.24 -11.19 0.41
N PRO A 254 28.14 -10.19 0.47
CA PRO A 254 28.84 -9.67 -0.72
C PRO A 254 29.75 -10.70 -1.39
N ARG A 255 29.74 -10.72 -2.74
CA ARG A 255 30.88 -11.13 -3.57
C ARG A 255 31.50 -9.87 -4.21
N PRO A 256 32.82 -9.82 -4.46
CA PRO A 256 33.55 -8.56 -4.63
C PRO A 256 33.38 -7.84 -5.97
N THR A 257 32.67 -8.40 -6.96
CA THR A 257 32.78 -7.92 -8.36
C THR A 257 31.46 -7.63 -9.07
N SER A 258 30.30 -7.82 -8.44
CA SER A 258 29.01 -7.46 -9.04
C SER A 258 27.95 -7.33 -7.93
N ALA A 259 27.88 -6.17 -7.29
CA ALA A 259 26.94 -5.93 -6.20
C ALA A 259 25.66 -5.24 -6.72
N PRO A 260 24.46 -5.78 -6.45
CA PRO A 260 23.20 -5.10 -6.74
C PRO A 260 23.02 -3.82 -5.93
N MET A 261 22.50 -2.80 -6.60
CA MET A 261 22.06 -1.53 -6.03
C MET A 261 20.58 -1.60 -5.66
N ALA A 262 20.17 -1.02 -4.53
CA ALA A 262 18.79 -1.02 -4.08
C ALA A 262 18.30 0.39 -3.72
N PHE A 263 17.19 0.79 -4.34
CA PHE A 263 16.38 1.92 -3.95
C PHE A 263 15.14 1.45 -3.20
N THR A 264 14.70 2.26 -2.25
CA THR A 264 13.40 2.06 -1.62
C THR A 264 12.64 3.37 -1.66
N ASN A 265 11.42 3.34 -2.17
CA ASN A 265 10.47 4.44 -1.95
C ASN A 265 9.82 4.21 -0.57
N ARG A 266 10.07 5.10 0.38
CA ARG A 266 9.30 5.16 1.63
C ARG A 266 8.14 6.14 1.42
N ALA A 267 7.15 5.75 0.65
CA ALA A 267 5.90 6.49 0.56
C ALA A 267 4.73 5.49 0.56
#